data_AF-A0A199AZ20-F1
#
_entry.id   AF-A0A199AZ20-F1
#
_cell.length_a   1.000
_cell.length_b   1.000
_cell.length_c   1.000
_cell.angle_alpha   90.00
_cell.angle_beta   90.00
_cell.angle_gamma   90.00
#
_symmetry.space_group_name_H-M   'P 1'
#
loop_
_entity.id
_entity.type
_entity.pdbx_description
1 polymer ?
#
loop_
_entity_poly.entity_id
_entity_poly.type
_entity_poly.pdbx_seq_one_letter_code
_entity_poly.pdbx_strand_id
1 'polypeptide(L)'
;MSPGWVLTLVALLPLVASGIAACVVAVRRWLRRRGDEPTRRLRLARMLGTADLVIVPTSDVDLPEHTVLEVASDARMRLVGYERTDTPMRRRVGVFVRIGSELDVVIRGDRAPR
;
A
#
# COMPACT_ATOMS: atom_id res chain seq x y z
N MET A 1 -52.02 4.01 17.96
CA MET A 1 -50.94 3.28 17.25
C MET A 1 -51.11 1.79 17.56
N SER A 2 -51.12 0.93 16.53
CA SER A 2 -51.35 -0.51 16.74
C SER A 2 -50.15 -1.15 17.46
N PRO A 3 -50.37 -1.97 18.51
CA PRO A 3 -49.29 -2.61 19.27
C PRO A 3 -48.38 -3.50 18.40
N GLY A 4 -48.89 -4.00 17.27
CA GLY A 4 -48.08 -4.75 16.31
C GLY A 4 -46.94 -3.92 15.71
N TRP A 5 -47.15 -2.63 15.42
CA TRP A 5 -46.11 -1.75 14.89
C TRP A 5 -44.99 -1.49 15.90
N VAL A 6 -45.32 -1.44 17.19
CA VAL A 6 -44.33 -1.26 18.26
C VAL A 6 -43.43 -2.49 18.37
N LEU A 7 -44.00 -3.69 18.30
CA LEU A 7 -43.24 -4.94 18.33
C LEU A 7 -42.33 -5.10 17.09
N THR A 8 -42.82 -4.74 15.90
CA THR A 8 -42.01 -4.79 14.67
C THR A 8 -40.83 -3.81 14.72
N LEU A 9 -41.05 -2.61 15.24
CA LEU A 9 -39.97 -1.63 15.46
C LEU A 9 -38.93 -2.14 16.45
N VAL A 10 -39.37 -2.78 17.55
CA VAL A 10 -38.47 -3.37 18.54
C VAL A 10 -37.69 -4.55 17.96
N ALA A 11 -38.30 -5.37 17.09
CA ALA A 11 -37.63 -6.48 16.43
C ALA A 11 -36.58 -6.05 15.39
N LEU A 12 -36.69 -4.83 14.84
CA LEU A 12 -35.73 -4.27 13.87
C LEU A 12 -34.53 -3.58 14.53
N LEU A 13 -34.64 -3.17 15.80
CA LEU A 13 -33.55 -2.53 16.55
C LEU A 13 -32.22 -3.32 16.52
N PRO A 14 -32.20 -4.66 16.72
CA PRO A 14 -30.96 -5.43 16.69
C PRO A 14 -30.27 -5.41 15.32
N LEU A 15 -31.04 -5.45 14.23
CA LEU A 15 -30.51 -5.39 12.87
C LEU A 15 -29.91 -4.02 12.56
N VAL A 16 -30.61 -2.96 12.94
CA VAL A 16 -30.14 -1.58 12.78
C VAL A 16 -28.89 -1.35 13.63
N ALA A 17 -28.87 -1.81 14.89
CA ALA A 17 -27.72 -1.71 15.78
C ALA A 17 -26.50 -2.46 15.23
N SER A 18 -26.70 -3.65 14.66
CA SER A 18 -25.64 -4.45 14.05
C SER A 18 -25.05 -3.77 12.81
N GLY A 19 -25.91 -3.17 11.97
CA GLY A 19 -25.48 -2.40 10.80
C GLY A 19 -24.66 -1.17 11.19
N ILE A 20 -25.11 -0.42 12.21
CA ILE A 20 -24.37 0.73 12.72
C ILE A 20 -23.01 0.30 13.28
N ALA A 21 -22.96 -0.77 14.07
CA ALA A 21 -21.71 -1.30 14.62
C ALA A 21 -20.73 -1.71 13.51
N ALA A 22 -21.20 -2.43 12.49
CA ALA A 22 -20.39 -2.82 11.34
C ALA A 22 -19.84 -1.59 10.58
N CYS A 23 -20.69 -0.59 10.33
CA CYS A 23 -20.27 0.67 9.73
C CYS A 23 -19.21 1.39 10.56
N VAL A 24 -19.41 1.52 11.87
CA VAL A 24 -18.44 2.16 12.78
C VAL A 24 -17.11 1.42 12.77
N VAL A 25 -17.11 0.09 12.81
CA VAL A 25 -15.88 -0.72 12.73
C VAL A 25 -15.18 -0.55 11.39
N ALA A 26 -15.93 -0.55 10.27
CA ALA A 26 -15.38 -0.34 8.94
C ALA A 26 -14.74 1.06 8.81
N VAL A 27 -15.43 2.10 9.28
CA VAL A 27 -14.94 3.49 9.29
C VAL A 27 -13.72 3.62 10.19
N ARG A 28 -13.74 3.08 11.42
CA ARG A 28 -12.57 3.09 12.31
C ARG A 28 -11.39 2.36 11.70
N ARG A 29 -11.63 1.21 11.06
CA ARG A 29 -10.57 0.44 10.40
C ARG A 29 -10.00 1.21 9.22
N TRP A 30 -10.84 1.88 8.44
CA TRP A 30 -10.41 2.71 7.32
C TRP A 30 -9.62 3.94 7.78
N LEU A 31 -10.07 4.62 8.84
CA LEU A 31 -9.36 5.75 9.45
C LEU A 31 -8.00 5.32 10.04
N ARG A 32 -7.92 4.15 10.68
CA ARG A 32 -6.63 3.60 11.13
C ARG A 32 -5.69 3.34 9.95
N ARG A 33 -6.18 2.71 8.89
CA ARG A 33 -5.38 2.49 7.66
C ARG A 33 -4.88 3.81 7.07
N ARG A 34 -5.71 4.87 7.07
CA ARG A 34 -5.29 6.20 6.63
C ARG A 34 -4.27 6.85 7.57
N GLY A 35 -4.38 6.62 8.88
CA GLY A 35 -3.41 7.11 9.86
C GLY A 35 -2.03 6.48 9.73
N ASP A 36 -1.97 5.23 9.28
CA ASP A 36 -0.71 4.50 9.09
C ASP A 36 -0.02 4.81 7.74
N GLU A 37 -0.76 5.37 6.78
CA GLU A 37 -0.27 5.78 5.45
C GLU A 37 0.95 6.73 5.52
N PRO A 38 0.93 7.88 6.25
CA PRO A 38 2.08 8.76 6.35
C PRO A 38 3.29 8.08 7.01
N THR A 39 3.07 7.22 8.00
CA THR A 39 4.15 6.46 8.66
C THR A 39 4.77 5.43 7.71
N ARG A 40 3.95 4.77 6.88
CA ARG A 40 4.41 3.85 5.84
C ARG A 40 5.20 4.58 4.75
N ARG A 41 4.74 5.77 4.32
CA ARG A 41 5.47 6.64 3.39
C ARG A 41 6.83 7.06 3.95
N LEU A 42 6.90 7.48 5.22
CA LEU A 42 8.15 7.84 5.90
C LEU A 42 9.12 6.66 6.00
N ARG A 43 8.60 5.45 6.30
CA ARG A 43 9.41 4.23 6.35
C ARG A 43 9.96 3.87 4.97
N LEU A 44 9.13 3.95 3.93
CA LEU A 44 9.54 3.74 2.54
C LEU A 44 10.63 4.75 2.12
N ALA A 45 10.42 6.04 2.42
CA ALA A 45 11.41 7.09 2.12
C ALA A 45 12.76 6.82 2.80
N ARG A 46 12.77 6.32 4.05
CA ARG A 46 14.01 5.91 4.73
C ARG A 46 14.69 4.72 4.08
N MET A 47 13.92 3.71 3.65
CA MET A 47 14.46 2.54 2.94
C MET A 47 15.11 2.99 1.62
N LEU A 48 14.48 3.91 0.90
CA LEU A 48 14.97 4.43 -0.37
C LEU A 48 16.14 5.40 -0.22
N GLY A 49 16.24 6.15 0.88
CA GLY A 49 17.34 7.10 1.08
C GLY A 49 18.70 6.45 1.41
N THR A 50 18.71 5.20 1.90
CA THR A 50 19.88 4.62 2.60
C THR A 50 20.79 3.76 1.72
N ALA A 51 20.31 3.21 0.61
CA ALA A 51 21.11 2.33 -0.25
C ALA A 51 21.09 2.80 -1.71
N ASP A 52 21.98 2.27 -2.53
CA ASP A 52 21.99 2.49 -3.98
C ASP A 52 21.09 1.50 -4.74
N LEU A 53 20.76 0.39 -4.11
CA LEU A 53 19.82 -0.63 -4.57
C LEU A 53 18.88 -0.97 -3.41
N VAL A 54 17.57 -0.90 -3.67
CA VAL A 54 16.55 -1.19 -2.66
C VAL A 54 15.50 -2.12 -3.27
N ILE A 55 15.30 -3.26 -2.61
CA ILE A 55 14.29 -4.23 -2.94
C ILE A 55 13.12 -4.00 -2.00
N VAL A 56 11.97 -3.57 -2.54
CA VAL A 56 10.78 -3.26 -1.75
C VAL A 56 9.72 -4.33 -2.03
N PRO A 57 9.43 -5.22 -1.06
CA PRO A 57 8.30 -6.12 -1.17
C PRO A 57 7.00 -5.31 -1.16
N THR A 58 6.14 -5.50 -2.16
CA THR A 58 4.83 -4.81 -2.19
C THR A 58 3.91 -5.28 -1.03
N SER A 59 4.31 -6.29 -0.26
CA SER A 59 3.65 -6.68 1.01
C SER A 59 4.06 -5.83 2.21
N ASP A 60 5.30 -5.32 2.25
CA ASP A 60 5.83 -4.62 3.42
C ASP A 60 5.38 -3.16 3.46
N VAL A 61 4.97 -2.68 2.29
CA VAL A 61 4.53 -1.33 2.04
C VAL A 61 3.14 -1.48 1.44
N ASP A 62 2.14 -1.67 2.31
CA ASP A 62 0.70 -1.66 1.98
C ASP A 62 0.29 -0.23 1.49
N LEU A 63 0.97 0.27 0.46
CA LEU A 63 0.72 1.53 -0.22
C LEU A 63 0.35 1.19 -1.67
N PRO A 64 -0.48 2.03 -2.32
CA PRO A 64 -0.71 1.93 -3.75
C PRO A 64 0.60 2.09 -4.55
N GLU A 65 0.72 1.40 -5.68
CA GLU A 65 1.91 1.44 -6.54
C GLU A 65 2.32 2.86 -6.94
N HIS A 66 1.34 3.71 -7.31
CA HIS A 66 1.61 5.10 -7.68
C HIS A 66 2.27 5.90 -6.54
N THR A 67 1.88 5.65 -5.28
CA THR A 67 2.48 6.32 -4.11
C THR A 67 3.91 5.85 -3.89
N VAL A 68 4.19 4.57 -4.14
CA VAL A 68 5.56 4.03 -4.03
C VAL A 68 6.47 4.66 -5.08
N LEU A 69 5.98 4.81 -6.32
CA LEU A 69 6.71 5.46 -7.41
C LEU A 69 6.97 6.95 -7.15
N GLU A 70 5.98 7.66 -6.58
CA GLU A 70 6.11 9.07 -6.19
C GLU A 70 7.23 9.24 -5.15
N VAL A 71 7.21 8.46 -4.07
CA VAL A 71 8.25 8.50 -3.02
C VAL A 71 9.62 8.09 -3.56
N ALA A 72 9.68 7.14 -4.51
CA ALA A 72 10.92 6.76 -5.17
C ALA A 72 11.49 7.89 -6.04
N SER A 73 10.65 8.58 -6.80
CA SER A 73 11.05 9.73 -7.60
C SER A 73 11.65 10.83 -6.71
N ASP A 74 11.00 11.14 -5.58
CA ASP A 74 11.48 12.12 -4.61
C ASP A 74 12.83 11.73 -3.99
N ALA A 75 13.03 10.42 -3.76
CA ALA A 75 14.28 9.86 -3.26
C ALA A 75 15.38 9.69 -4.33
N ARG A 76 15.17 10.18 -5.56
CA ARG A 76 16.06 9.96 -6.73
C ARG A 76 16.31 8.48 -7.01
N MET A 77 15.29 7.67 -6.83
CA MET A 77 15.29 6.24 -7.11
C MET A 77 14.46 5.95 -8.36
N ARG A 78 14.90 4.96 -9.15
CA ARG A 78 14.26 4.52 -10.39
C ARG A 78 13.84 3.06 -10.27
N LEU A 79 12.60 2.76 -10.65
CA LEU A 79 12.14 1.39 -10.78
C LEU A 79 12.85 0.69 -11.95
N VAL A 80 13.54 -0.40 -11.66
CA VAL A 80 14.19 -1.27 -12.66
C VAL A 80 13.19 -2.26 -13.25
N GLY A 81 12.36 -2.84 -12.38
CA GLY A 81 11.35 -3.83 -12.74
C GLY A 81 10.68 -4.45 -11.52
N TYR A 82 9.78 -5.38 -11.81
CA TYR A 82 9.11 -6.19 -10.80
C TYR A 82 9.67 -7.60 -10.84
N GLU A 83 10.27 -8.03 -9.74
CA GLU A 83 10.69 -9.41 -9.58
C GLU A 83 9.51 -10.23 -9.03
N ARG A 84 9.25 -11.38 -9.65
CA ARG A 84 8.35 -12.39 -9.09
C ARG A 84 9.22 -13.30 -8.25
N THR A 85 9.05 -13.27 -6.93
CA THR A 85 9.50 -14.39 -6.09
C THR A 85 8.83 -15.68 -6.58
N ASP A 86 9.58 -16.78 -6.70
CA ASP A 86 9.22 -18.08 -7.31
C ASP A 86 8.01 -18.80 -6.70
N THR A 87 7.25 -18.16 -5.82
CA THR A 87 6.07 -18.71 -5.17
C THR A 87 4.78 -18.08 -5.71
N PRO A 88 3.77 -18.90 -6.09
CA PRO A 88 2.57 -18.44 -6.80
C PRO A 88 1.69 -17.45 -6.02
N MET A 89 1.90 -17.33 -4.71
CA MET A 89 1.14 -16.44 -3.83
C MET A 89 1.88 -15.17 -3.38
N ARG A 90 3.16 -14.98 -3.71
CA ARG A 90 3.86 -13.74 -3.32
C ARG A 90 3.58 -12.62 -4.32
N ARG A 91 3.15 -11.47 -3.78
CA ARG A 91 3.01 -10.20 -4.49
C ARG A 91 4.38 -9.81 -5.10
N ARG A 92 4.32 -9.11 -6.25
CA ARG A 92 5.49 -8.60 -6.97
C ARG A 92 6.43 -7.84 -6.02
N VAL A 93 7.73 -7.86 -6.31
CA VAL A 93 8.73 -7.11 -5.54
C VAL A 93 9.28 -6.02 -6.46
N GLY A 94 9.16 -4.76 -6.04
CA GLY A 94 9.71 -3.64 -6.82
C GLY A 94 11.19 -3.48 -6.55
N VAL A 95 12.01 -3.49 -7.61
CA VAL A 95 13.46 -3.28 -7.50
C VAL A 95 13.78 -1.85 -7.92
N PHE A 96 14.37 -1.08 -7.01
CA PHE A 96 14.69 0.33 -7.20
C PHE A 96 16.19 0.57 -7.15
N VAL A 97 16.71 1.39 -8.05
CA VAL A 97 18.12 1.81 -8.09
C VAL A 97 18.26 3.31 -8.01
N ARG A 98 19.31 3.80 -7.35
CA ARG A 98 19.57 5.23 -7.25
C ARG A 98 19.99 5.78 -8.60
N ILE A 99 19.34 6.85 -9.04
CA ILE A 99 19.64 7.54 -10.30
C ILE A 99 21.08 8.04 -10.25
N GLY A 100 21.88 7.69 -11.27
CA GLY A 100 23.29 8.05 -11.35
C GLY A 100 24.25 7.20 -10.50
N SER A 101 23.77 6.14 -9.83
CA SER A 101 24.64 5.11 -9.26
C SER A 101 25.32 4.29 -10.35
N GLU A 102 26.43 3.61 -10.02
CA GLU A 102 27.11 2.68 -10.94
C GLU A 102 26.14 1.63 -11.51
N LEU A 103 25.22 1.14 -10.68
CA LEU A 103 24.17 0.19 -11.10
C LEU A 103 23.18 0.79 -12.10
N ASP A 104 22.73 2.03 -11.91
CA ASP A 104 21.86 2.72 -12.88
C ASP A 104 22.57 2.93 -14.22
N VAL A 105 23.87 3.25 -14.20
CA VAL A 105 24.68 3.40 -15.40
C VAL A 105 24.83 2.07 -16.14
N VAL A 106 25.12 0.97 -15.44
CA VAL A 106 25.21 -0.38 -16.04
C VAL A 106 23.87 -0.81 -16.65
N ILE A 107 22.77 -0.68 -15.90
CA ILE A 107 21.42 -1.03 -16.39
C ILE A 107 21.00 -0.17 -17.58
N ARG A 108 21.42 1.10 -17.62
CA ARG A 108 21.15 2.01 -18.74
C ARG A 108 22.02 1.69 -19.95
N GLY A 109 23.27 1.29 -19.73
CA GLY A 109 24.22 0.86 -20.76
C GLY A 109 23.77 -0.41 -21.49
N ASP A 110 23.24 -1.40 -20.76
CA ASP A 110 22.68 -2.63 -21.33
C ASP A 110 21.36 -2.42 -22.09
N ARG A 111 20.67 -1.29 -21.85
CA ARG A 111 19.44 -0.91 -22.59
C ARG A 111 19.70 -0.11 -23.85
N ALA A 112 20.96 0.14 -24.23
CA ALA A 112 21.28 0.73 -25.53
C ALA A 112 21.05 -0.32 -26.64
N PRO A 113 20.25 -0.04 -27.68
CA PRO A 113 19.88 -1.03 -28.68
C PRO A 113 21.11 -1.45 -29.52
N ARG A 114 21.27 -2.76 -29.70
CA ARG A 114 21.84 -3.34 -30.92
C ARG A 114 20.73 -3.59 -31.92
#